data_AF-A0AAZ1X8M3-F1
#
_entry.id   AF-A0AAZ1X8M3-F1
#
_cell.length_a   1.000
_cell.length_b   1.000
_cell.length_c   1.000
_cell.angle_alpha   90.00
_cell.angle_beta   90.00
_cell.angle_gamma   90.00
#
_symmetry.space_group_name_H-M   'P 1'
#
loop_
_entity.id
_entity.type
_entity.pdbx_description
1 polymer ?
#
loop_
_entity_poly.entity_id
_entity_poly.type
_entity_poly.pdbx_seq_one_letter_code
_entity_poly.pdbx_strand_id
1 'polypeptide(L)'
;KLFSWEATARLDFLWRLQAQQEVADMRELREHNECLLYNILPVHVAQHFLDRSKHDEDLYSQSYDEVGVMFASITGFDEYFEEKEIKHEGVECLRLLNEIIASFDELFEEPYFHHVEKIKTIGSCYMAASGLAPDKQVGDFSKSMDEWNHLSELVLFALAMQETLKEIIRNSTQRFQLRVGIAHGPVVAGVIGATKPQYDIWGSTVNLASRMDSTGVSGRIQVPEATRRILTDWGFILELRGEIFVKGVSGD
;
A
#
# COMPACT_ATOMS: atom_id res chain seq x y z
N LYS A 1 40.13 39.86 -38.06
CA LYS A 1 39.95 38.39 -38.22
C LYS A 1 40.28 37.64 -36.93
N LEU A 2 41.41 37.92 -36.25
CA LEU A 2 41.74 37.26 -34.98
C LEU A 2 40.75 37.55 -33.82
N PHE A 3 40.43 38.82 -33.60
CA PHE A 3 39.45 39.21 -32.56
C PHE A 3 38.05 38.60 -32.74
N SER A 4 37.64 38.31 -33.98
CA SER A 4 36.32 37.75 -34.25
C SER A 4 36.24 36.27 -33.88
N TRP A 5 37.32 35.49 -34.06
CA TRP A 5 37.29 34.07 -33.71
C TRP A 5 37.30 33.88 -32.20
N GLU A 6 38.02 34.73 -31.46
CA GLU A 6 38.11 34.62 -30.00
C GLU A 6 36.74 34.94 -29.35
N ALA A 7 36.05 35.95 -29.87
CA ALA A 7 34.68 36.27 -29.44
C ALA A 7 33.71 35.11 -29.72
N THR A 8 33.77 34.48 -30.89
CA THR A 8 32.91 33.33 -31.22
C THR A 8 33.23 32.11 -30.37
N ALA A 9 34.51 31.81 -30.11
CA ALA A 9 34.92 30.69 -29.26
C ALA A 9 34.48 30.87 -27.79
N ARG A 10 34.56 32.10 -27.26
CA ARG A 10 34.04 32.41 -25.91
C ARG A 10 32.53 32.26 -25.86
N LEU A 11 31.81 32.68 -26.90
CA LEU A 11 30.36 32.55 -26.97
C LEU A 11 29.92 31.07 -27.03
N ASP A 12 30.60 30.25 -27.84
CA ASP A 12 30.35 28.80 -27.93
C ASP A 12 30.64 28.10 -26.59
N PHE A 13 31.74 28.47 -25.91
CA PHE A 13 32.03 27.95 -24.57
C PHE A 13 30.92 28.32 -23.56
N LEU A 14 30.47 29.57 -23.54
CA LEU A 14 29.39 30.02 -22.65
C LEU A 14 28.07 29.31 -22.94
N TRP A 15 27.72 29.12 -24.23
CA TRP A 15 26.53 28.36 -24.60
C TRP A 15 26.61 26.89 -24.22
N ARG A 16 27.77 26.25 -24.37
CA ARG A 16 27.97 24.87 -23.90
C ARG A 16 27.85 24.76 -22.39
N LEU A 17 28.43 25.71 -21.66
CA LEU A 17 28.33 25.75 -20.20
C LEU A 17 26.87 25.95 -19.76
N GLN A 18 26.15 26.87 -20.41
CA GLN A 18 24.73 27.10 -20.14
C GLN A 18 23.88 25.87 -20.48
N ALA A 19 24.09 25.24 -21.64
CA ALA A 19 23.38 24.02 -22.02
C ALA A 19 23.66 22.86 -21.05
N GLN A 20 24.89 22.73 -20.55
CA GLN A 20 25.24 21.74 -19.53
C GLN A 20 24.51 22.01 -18.22
N GLN A 21 24.42 23.28 -17.79
CA GLN A 21 23.67 23.66 -16.60
C GLN A 21 22.16 23.36 -16.78
N GLU A 22 21.57 23.76 -17.91
CA GLU A 22 20.16 23.49 -18.20
C GLU A 22 19.83 21.99 -18.23
N VAL A 23 20.75 21.15 -18.74
CA VAL A 23 20.61 19.69 -18.71
C VAL A 23 20.70 19.14 -17.29
N ALA A 24 21.60 19.67 -16.45
CA ALA A 24 21.71 19.28 -15.05
C ALA A 24 20.47 19.67 -14.25
N ASP A 25 19.99 20.91 -14.40
CA ASP A 25 18.79 21.41 -13.74
C ASP A 25 17.54 20.62 -14.17
N MET A 26 17.41 20.31 -15.47
CA MET A 26 16.32 19.44 -15.96
C MET A 26 16.38 18.04 -15.37
N ARG A 27 17.59 17.49 -15.16
CA ARG A 27 17.76 16.16 -14.57
C ARG A 27 17.37 16.16 -13.09
N GLU A 28 17.84 17.11 -12.30
CA GLU A 28 17.46 17.24 -10.89
C GLU A 28 15.95 17.43 -10.74
N LEU A 29 15.34 18.29 -11.57
CA LEU A 29 13.90 18.50 -11.56
C LEU A 29 13.13 17.23 -11.93
N ARG A 30 13.65 16.43 -12.86
CA ARG A 30 13.05 15.16 -13.25
C ARG A 30 13.14 14.12 -12.13
N GLU A 31 14.32 13.94 -11.54
CA GLU A 31 14.52 13.02 -10.41
C GLU A 31 13.64 13.40 -9.21
N HIS A 32 13.49 14.71 -8.93
CA HIS A 32 12.60 15.19 -7.89
C HIS A 32 11.12 14.91 -8.19
N ASN A 33 10.66 15.15 -9.42
CA ASN A 33 9.29 14.84 -9.84
C ASN A 33 8.98 13.34 -9.79
N GLU A 34 9.92 12.49 -10.22
CA GLU A 34 9.78 11.03 -10.17
C GLU A 34 9.66 10.55 -8.72
N CYS A 35 10.49 11.07 -7.81
CA CYS A 35 10.40 10.75 -6.38
C CYS A 35 9.04 11.14 -5.77
N LEU A 36 8.52 12.33 -6.09
CA LEU A 36 7.20 12.76 -5.63
C LEU A 36 6.08 11.88 -6.19
N LEU A 37 6.19 11.41 -7.43
CA LEU A 37 5.21 10.51 -8.04
C LEU A 37 5.19 9.14 -7.35
N TYR A 38 6.36 8.56 -7.07
CA TYR A 38 6.46 7.28 -6.35
C TYR A 38 5.96 7.35 -4.90
N ASN A 39 5.96 8.53 -4.28
CA ASN A 39 5.35 8.72 -2.96
C ASN A 39 3.81 8.75 -3.00
N ILE A 40 3.21 8.93 -4.17
CA ILE A 40 1.74 9.05 -4.34
C ILE A 40 1.15 7.80 -5.00
N LEU A 41 1.89 7.17 -5.91
CA LEU A 41 1.43 6.04 -6.72
C LEU A 41 2.39 4.86 -6.59
N PRO A 42 1.88 3.60 -6.62
CA PRO A 42 2.73 2.43 -6.74
C PRO A 42 3.64 2.53 -7.97
N VAL A 43 4.83 1.93 -7.88
CA VAL A 43 5.88 2.05 -8.91
C VAL A 43 5.39 1.68 -10.31
N HIS A 44 4.66 0.57 -10.44
CA HIS A 44 4.12 0.10 -11.73
C HIS A 44 3.08 1.06 -12.32
N VAL A 45 2.30 1.74 -11.47
CA VAL A 45 1.33 2.76 -11.88
C VAL A 45 2.04 4.05 -12.28
N ALA A 46 3.02 4.49 -11.49
CA ALA A 46 3.80 5.69 -11.79
C ALA A 46 4.56 5.57 -13.12
N GLN A 47 5.16 4.40 -13.40
CA GLN A 47 5.80 4.10 -14.68
C GLN A 47 4.83 4.24 -15.86
N HIS A 48 3.59 3.77 -15.72
CA HIS A 48 2.56 3.95 -16.75
C HIS A 48 2.30 5.44 -17.09
N PHE A 49 2.38 6.35 -16.10
CA PHE A 49 2.24 7.79 -16.34
C PHE A 49 3.52 8.47 -16.85
N LEU A 50 4.70 7.95 -16.51
CA LEU A 50 6.00 8.47 -16.96
C LEU A 50 6.33 8.07 -18.41
N ASP A 51 5.96 6.87 -18.83
CA ASP A 51 6.27 6.33 -20.16
C ASP A 51 5.31 6.83 -21.25
N ARG A 52 4.10 7.28 -20.89
CA ARG A 52 3.13 7.79 -21.87
C ARG A 52 3.41 9.24 -22.25
N SER A 53 3.71 9.43 -23.54
CA SER A 53 3.75 10.73 -24.20
C SER A 53 2.36 11.39 -24.23
N LYS A 54 2.03 12.25 -23.25
CA LYS A 54 1.03 13.35 -23.23
C LYS A 54 -0.36 13.20 -23.90
N HIS A 55 -0.77 12.03 -24.40
CA HIS A 55 -1.91 11.91 -25.33
C HIS A 55 -2.94 10.83 -25.00
N ASP A 56 -2.92 10.26 -23.80
CA ASP A 56 -4.11 9.55 -23.28
C ASP A 56 -4.55 10.24 -22.00
N GLU A 57 -5.70 10.92 -22.07
CA GLU A 57 -6.48 11.37 -20.91
C GLU A 57 -7.21 10.20 -20.23
N ASP A 58 -6.96 8.96 -20.67
CA ASP A 58 -7.65 7.77 -20.22
C ASP A 58 -7.23 7.39 -18.78
N LEU A 59 -8.26 7.14 -17.97
CA LEU A 59 -8.16 6.67 -16.60
C LEU A 59 -7.32 5.38 -16.54
N TYR A 60 -6.29 5.33 -15.69
CA TYR A 60 -5.60 4.08 -15.42
C TYR A 60 -6.57 3.11 -14.73
N SER A 61 -6.76 1.93 -15.32
CA SER A 61 -7.50 0.83 -14.72
C SER A 61 -6.91 -0.51 -15.14
N GLN A 62 -6.86 -1.46 -14.22
CA GLN A 62 -6.34 -2.81 -14.45
C GLN A 62 -7.12 -3.82 -13.62
N SER A 63 -7.49 -4.95 -14.23
CA SER A 63 -8.14 -6.06 -13.52
C SER A 63 -7.11 -7.09 -13.09
N TYR A 64 -7.27 -7.61 -11.88
CA TYR A 64 -6.42 -8.63 -11.28
C TYR A 64 -7.30 -9.74 -10.72
N ASP A 65 -7.01 -10.99 -11.04
CA ASP A 65 -7.84 -12.13 -10.64
C ASP A 65 -7.43 -12.70 -9.26
N GLU A 66 -6.13 -12.63 -8.94
CA GLU A 66 -5.54 -13.26 -7.76
C GLU A 66 -4.92 -12.22 -6.83
N VAL A 67 -5.76 -11.58 -6.02
CA VAL A 67 -5.33 -10.54 -5.08
C VAL A 67 -5.75 -10.89 -3.67
N GLY A 68 -4.82 -10.78 -2.71
CA GLY A 68 -5.13 -10.78 -1.29
C GLY A 68 -5.39 -9.36 -0.80
N VAL A 69 -6.50 -9.12 -0.12
CA VAL A 69 -6.86 -7.80 0.44
C VAL A 69 -6.95 -7.89 1.94
N MET A 70 -6.33 -6.94 2.65
CA MET A 70 -6.31 -6.83 4.10
C MET A 70 -6.88 -5.49 4.56
N PHE A 71 -7.71 -5.55 5.60
CA PHE A 71 -8.10 -4.42 6.44
C PHE A 71 -7.61 -4.70 7.86
N ALA A 72 -6.90 -3.76 8.46
CA ALA A 72 -6.36 -3.87 9.81
C ALA A 72 -6.75 -2.64 10.64
N SER A 73 -7.72 -2.80 11.53
CA SER A 73 -8.28 -1.72 12.36
C SER A 73 -7.72 -1.77 13.78
N ILE A 74 -7.30 -0.61 14.30
CA ILE A 74 -6.87 -0.45 15.69
C ILE A 74 -8.11 -0.34 16.59
N THR A 75 -8.43 -1.41 17.33
CA THR A 75 -9.65 -1.44 18.14
C THR A 75 -9.52 -0.57 19.39
N GLY A 76 -10.54 0.25 19.66
CA GLY A 76 -10.59 1.21 20.77
C GLY A 76 -9.94 2.55 20.47
N PHE A 77 -9.35 2.75 19.27
CA PHE A 77 -8.73 4.01 18.90
C PHE A 77 -9.74 5.13 18.71
N ASP A 78 -10.89 4.85 18.09
CA ASP A 78 -11.92 5.88 17.83
C ASP A 78 -12.49 6.43 19.15
N GLU A 79 -12.80 5.55 20.11
CA GLU A 79 -13.24 5.94 21.46
C GLU A 79 -12.17 6.76 22.21
N TYR A 80 -10.91 6.34 22.09
CA TYR A 80 -9.78 7.06 22.66
C TYR A 80 -9.62 8.46 22.04
N PHE A 81 -9.79 8.57 20.72
CA PHE A 81 -9.71 9.83 20.00
C PHE A 81 -10.82 10.80 20.46
N GLU A 82 -12.07 10.33 20.55
CA GLU A 82 -13.20 11.13 21.04
C GLU A 82 -12.96 11.65 22.47
N GLU A 83 -12.46 10.81 23.39
CA GLU A 83 -12.19 11.23 24.77
C GLU A 83 -11.11 12.33 24.84
N LYS A 84 -10.08 12.20 24.00
CA LYS A 84 -8.94 13.12 23.98
C LYS A 84 -9.23 14.41 23.23
N GLU A 85 -10.10 14.38 22.22
CA GLU A 85 -10.58 15.57 21.54
C GLU A 85 -11.32 16.50 22.51
N ILE A 86 -12.19 15.95 23.37
CA ILE A 86 -12.90 16.68 24.43
C ILE A 86 -11.93 17.37 25.40
N LYS A 87 -10.74 16.78 25.63
CA LYS A 87 -9.69 17.31 26.50
C LYS A 87 -8.73 18.28 25.79
N HIS A 88 -8.98 18.64 24.53
CA HIS A 88 -8.09 19.42 23.67
C HIS A 88 -6.70 18.78 23.42
N GLU A 89 -6.61 17.45 23.51
CA GLU A 89 -5.38 16.67 23.33
C GLU A 89 -5.39 15.86 22.00
N GLY A 90 -6.25 16.21 21.04
CA GLY A 90 -6.39 15.49 19.77
C GLY A 90 -5.08 15.42 18.95
N VAL A 91 -4.19 16.40 19.09
CA VAL A 91 -2.88 16.42 18.42
C VAL A 91 -2.00 15.25 18.86
N GLU A 92 -2.01 14.89 20.15
CA GLU A 92 -1.23 13.76 20.67
C GLU A 92 -1.75 12.42 20.15
N CYS A 93 -3.07 12.32 19.92
CA CYS A 93 -3.67 11.14 19.31
C CYS A 93 -3.22 10.97 17.85
N LEU A 94 -3.18 12.07 17.10
CA LEU A 94 -2.68 12.06 15.72
C LEU A 94 -1.19 11.72 15.66
N ARG A 95 -0.38 12.19 16.62
CA ARG A 95 1.03 11.81 16.73
C ARG A 95 1.20 10.32 16.96
N LEU A 96 0.46 9.76 17.91
CA LEU A 96 0.49 8.32 18.18
C LEU A 96 0.02 7.50 16.97
N LEU A 97 -1.06 7.94 16.31
CA LEU A 97 -1.52 7.26 15.09
C LEU A 97 -0.43 7.29 14.01
N ASN A 98 0.20 8.45 13.79
CA ASN A 98 1.28 8.59 12.82
C ASN A 98 2.47 7.69 13.16
N GLU A 99 2.86 7.59 14.43
CA GLU A 99 3.92 6.67 14.89
C GLU A 99 3.57 5.21 14.58
N ILE A 100 2.33 4.78 14.86
CA ILE A 100 1.85 3.44 14.55
C ILE A 100 1.86 3.18 13.04
N ILE A 101 1.32 4.09 12.24
CA ILE A 101 1.28 3.94 10.77
C ILE A 101 2.69 3.93 10.18
N ALA A 102 3.58 4.81 10.63
CA ALA A 102 4.96 4.84 10.18
C ALA A 102 5.69 3.53 10.50
N SER A 103 5.51 3.01 11.72
CA SER A 103 6.11 1.73 12.12
C SER A 103 5.56 0.53 11.33
N PHE A 104 4.31 0.60 10.85
CA PHE A 104 3.79 -0.39 9.91
C PHE A 104 4.37 -0.23 8.51
N ASP A 105 4.57 1.00 8.05
CA ASP A 105 5.17 1.28 6.74
C ASP A 105 6.65 0.83 6.68
N GLU A 106 7.39 0.91 7.80
CA GLU A 106 8.76 0.39 7.92
C GLU A 106 8.84 -1.13 7.63
N LEU A 107 7.77 -1.89 7.86
CA LEU A 107 7.75 -3.32 7.55
C LEU A 107 7.92 -3.58 6.04
N PHE A 108 7.57 -2.66 5.15
CA PHE A 108 7.79 -2.85 3.71
C PHE A 108 9.26 -2.84 3.29
N GLU A 109 10.16 -2.36 4.15
CA GLU A 109 11.61 -2.42 3.90
C GLU A 109 12.15 -3.85 4.01
N GLU A 110 11.42 -4.75 4.68
CA GLU A 110 11.79 -6.14 4.80
C GLU A 110 11.62 -6.87 3.45
N PRO A 111 12.65 -7.60 2.97
CA PRO A 111 12.62 -8.25 1.66
C PRO A 111 11.53 -9.33 1.55
N TYR A 112 11.02 -9.81 2.70
CA TYR A 112 9.98 -10.81 2.76
C TYR A 112 8.60 -10.28 2.31
N PHE A 113 8.33 -8.97 2.41
CA PHE A 113 7.00 -8.39 2.11
C PHE A 113 6.93 -7.68 0.76
N HIS A 114 7.76 -8.09 -0.19
CA HIS A 114 7.88 -7.44 -1.49
C HIS A 114 6.63 -7.56 -2.38
N HIS A 115 5.70 -8.48 -2.10
CA HIS A 115 4.41 -8.56 -2.79
C HIS A 115 3.28 -7.81 -2.09
N VAL A 116 3.52 -7.23 -0.91
CA VAL A 116 2.50 -6.49 -0.16
C VAL A 116 2.64 -5.00 -0.49
N GLU A 117 1.53 -4.38 -0.85
CA GLU A 117 1.44 -2.96 -1.17
C GLU A 117 0.41 -2.30 -0.27
N LYS A 118 0.77 -1.15 0.33
CA LYS A 118 -0.18 -0.28 1.00
C LYS A 118 -1.13 0.33 -0.02
N ILE A 119 -2.44 0.27 0.25
CA ILE A 119 -3.44 0.97 -0.55
C ILE A 119 -3.69 2.36 0.04
N LYS A 120 -4.12 2.41 1.30
CA LYS A 120 -4.45 3.66 2.00
C LYS A 120 -4.64 3.43 3.49
N THR A 121 -4.69 4.54 4.23
CA THR A 121 -5.15 4.58 5.61
C THR A 121 -6.51 5.30 5.65
N ILE A 122 -7.48 4.72 6.37
CA ILE A 122 -8.83 5.25 6.54
C ILE A 122 -9.10 5.39 8.04
N GLY A 123 -8.88 6.59 8.59
CA GLY A 123 -8.93 6.79 10.03
C GLY A 123 -7.89 5.93 10.75
N SER A 124 -8.35 5.07 11.67
CA SER A 124 -7.54 4.09 12.41
C SER A 124 -7.38 2.75 11.69
N CYS A 125 -7.93 2.60 10.48
CA CYS A 125 -7.84 1.38 9.67
C CYS A 125 -6.74 1.49 8.61
N TYR A 126 -5.88 0.48 8.56
CA TYR A 126 -4.83 0.31 7.56
C TYR A 126 -5.27 -0.68 6.48
N MET A 127 -5.18 -0.28 5.21
CA MET A 127 -5.57 -1.12 4.08
C MET A 127 -4.34 -1.44 3.22
N ALA A 128 -4.11 -2.74 3.01
CA ALA A 128 -3.04 -3.25 2.16
C ALA A 128 -3.57 -4.38 1.26
N ALA A 129 -2.85 -4.65 0.19
CA ALA A 129 -3.16 -5.75 -0.71
C ALA A 129 -1.88 -6.44 -1.19
N SER A 130 -2.03 -7.63 -1.76
CA SER A 130 -0.93 -8.42 -2.31
C SER A 130 -1.32 -9.02 -3.65
N GLY A 131 -0.37 -9.23 -4.54
CA GLY A 131 -0.64 -9.76 -5.89
C GLY A 131 -1.01 -8.68 -6.93
N LEU A 132 -0.74 -7.40 -6.64
CA LEU A 132 -0.99 -6.27 -7.56
C LEU A 132 0.20 -5.93 -8.47
N ALA A 133 1.32 -6.65 -8.36
CA ALA A 133 2.52 -6.38 -9.15
C ALA A 133 2.67 -7.39 -10.32
N PRO A 134 2.40 -6.98 -11.58
CA PRO A 134 2.48 -7.88 -12.74
C PRO A 134 3.92 -8.31 -13.07
N ASP A 135 4.91 -7.43 -12.89
CA ASP A 135 6.31 -7.70 -13.30
C ASP A 135 7.06 -8.65 -12.36
N LYS A 136 6.58 -8.84 -11.12
CA LYS A 136 7.19 -9.78 -10.16
C LYS A 136 6.72 -11.21 -10.35
N GLN A 137 5.67 -11.43 -11.15
CA GLN A 137 5.20 -12.77 -11.52
C GLN A 137 5.96 -13.39 -12.70
N VAL A 138 6.82 -12.63 -13.39
CA VAL A 138 7.56 -13.06 -14.60
C VAL A 138 9.06 -13.27 -14.30
N GLY A 139 9.37 -13.76 -13.10
CA GLY A 139 10.64 -14.42 -12.84
C GLY A 139 10.61 -15.83 -13.44
N ASP A 140 11.30 -16.00 -14.58
CA ASP A 140 11.66 -17.29 -15.14
C ASP A 140 12.09 -18.27 -14.03
N PHE A 141 11.67 -19.54 -14.12
CA PHE A 141 11.82 -20.66 -13.17
C PHE A 141 10.70 -20.79 -12.09
N SER A 142 9.76 -21.71 -12.36
CA SER A 142 8.71 -22.25 -11.46
C SER A 142 7.32 -21.59 -11.54
N LYS A 143 6.63 -21.83 -12.67
CA LYS A 143 5.17 -21.74 -12.76
C LYS A 143 4.48 -22.93 -12.04
N SER A 144 5.09 -23.50 -11.00
CA SER A 144 4.72 -24.81 -10.44
C SER A 144 4.77 -24.94 -8.91
N MET A 145 4.91 -23.85 -8.18
CA MET A 145 4.80 -23.72 -6.70
C MET A 145 5.02 -22.21 -6.50
N ASP A 146 4.06 -21.32 -6.28
CA ASP A 146 2.93 -21.41 -5.37
C ASP A 146 2.05 -20.18 -5.68
N GLU A 147 0.93 -20.35 -6.39
CA GLU A 147 0.11 -19.23 -6.95
C GLU A 147 -0.31 -18.21 -5.88
N TRP A 148 -0.40 -18.64 -4.62
CA TRP A 148 -0.85 -17.84 -3.48
C TRP A 148 0.25 -17.49 -2.46
N ASN A 149 1.54 -17.51 -2.83
CA ASN A 149 2.61 -17.08 -1.92
C ASN A 149 2.43 -15.64 -1.42
N HIS A 150 1.96 -14.74 -2.29
CA HIS A 150 1.68 -13.36 -1.89
C HIS A 150 0.61 -13.26 -0.78
N LEU A 151 -0.32 -14.23 -0.69
CA LEU A 151 -1.35 -14.28 0.34
C LEU A 151 -0.78 -14.73 1.70
N SER A 152 0.20 -15.63 1.71
CA SER A 152 0.90 -16.02 2.94
C SER A 152 1.76 -14.87 3.46
N GLU A 153 2.46 -14.14 2.57
CA GLU A 153 3.17 -12.90 2.89
C GLU A 153 2.24 -11.86 3.53
N LEU A 154 1.03 -11.67 2.99
CA LEU A 154 0.04 -10.73 3.54
C LEU A 154 -0.41 -11.12 4.97
N VAL A 155 -0.57 -12.42 5.25
CA VAL A 155 -0.90 -12.89 6.61
C VAL A 155 0.27 -12.70 7.56
N LEU A 156 1.49 -12.97 7.12
CA LEU A 156 2.69 -12.76 7.93
C LEU A 156 2.93 -11.27 8.21
N PHE A 157 2.63 -10.41 7.24
CA PHE A 157 2.64 -8.96 7.41
C PHE A 157 1.64 -8.54 8.50
N ALA A 158 0.42 -9.07 8.48
CA ALA A 158 -0.57 -8.82 9.51
C ALA A 158 -0.11 -9.25 10.92
N LEU A 159 0.58 -10.40 11.02
CA LEU A 159 1.15 -10.88 12.28
C LEU A 159 2.32 -9.98 12.75
N ALA A 160 3.16 -9.53 11.84
CA ALA A 160 4.23 -8.57 12.15
C ALA A 160 3.64 -7.25 12.65
N MET A 161 2.62 -6.70 12.00
CA MET A 161 1.91 -5.51 12.47
C MET A 161 1.34 -5.68 13.90
N GLN A 162 0.79 -6.86 14.21
CA GLN A 162 0.31 -7.15 15.57
C GLN A 162 1.43 -7.07 16.61
N GLU A 163 2.63 -7.54 16.28
CA GLU A 163 3.79 -7.49 17.17
C GLU A 163 4.36 -6.07 17.28
N THR A 164 4.49 -5.37 16.15
CA THR A 164 4.90 -3.96 16.12
C THR A 164 3.99 -3.09 16.98
N LEU A 165 2.66 -3.27 16.87
CA LEU A 165 1.71 -2.53 17.70
C LEU A 165 1.92 -2.80 19.20
N LYS A 166 2.18 -4.07 19.59
CA LYS A 166 2.45 -4.42 20.99
C LYS A 166 3.69 -3.73 21.52
N GLU A 167 4.76 -3.65 20.74
CA GLU A 167 6.01 -2.99 21.17
C GLU A 167 5.82 -1.47 21.34
N ILE A 168 5.11 -0.80 20.41
CA ILE A 168 4.82 0.65 20.52
C ILE A 168 4.03 0.95 21.79
N ILE A 169 3.00 0.16 22.08
CA ILE A 169 2.13 0.40 23.24
C ILE A 169 2.63 -0.26 24.53
N ARG A 170 3.78 -0.93 24.52
CA ARG A 170 4.32 -1.70 25.66
C ARG A 170 4.44 -0.87 26.94
N ASN A 171 4.80 0.41 26.79
CA ASN A 171 4.94 1.37 27.88
C ASN A 171 3.74 2.32 28.00
N SER A 172 2.70 2.12 27.18
CA SER A 172 1.48 2.90 27.19
C SER A 172 0.46 2.30 28.16
N THR A 173 -0.39 3.15 28.72
CA THR A 173 -1.55 2.69 29.51
C THR A 173 -2.68 2.16 28.63
N GLN A 174 -2.61 2.40 27.32
CA GLN A 174 -3.62 1.98 26.36
C GLN A 174 -3.43 0.51 25.95
N ARG A 175 -4.56 -0.20 25.79
CA ARG A 175 -4.58 -1.60 25.36
C ARG A 175 -5.13 -1.73 23.95
N PHE A 176 -4.52 -1.01 23.02
CA PHE A 176 -4.87 -1.17 21.62
C PHE A 176 -4.54 -2.58 21.13
N GLN A 177 -5.42 -3.10 20.29
CA GLN A 177 -5.22 -4.37 19.61
C GLN A 177 -5.55 -4.17 18.14
N LEU A 178 -4.87 -4.93 17.29
CA LEU A 178 -5.18 -4.96 15.88
C LEU A 178 -6.23 -6.05 15.64
N ARG A 179 -7.34 -5.66 15.03
CA ARG A 179 -8.29 -6.58 14.42
C ARG A 179 -8.03 -6.57 12.93
N VAL A 180 -7.95 -7.75 12.33
CA VAL A 180 -7.57 -7.87 10.92
C VAL A 180 -8.58 -8.73 10.18
N GLY A 181 -9.01 -8.29 9.00
CA GLY A 181 -9.79 -9.06 8.04
C GLY A 181 -9.03 -9.25 6.75
N ILE A 182 -8.88 -10.48 6.29
CA ILE A 182 -8.23 -10.80 5.01
C ILE A 182 -9.18 -11.63 4.14
N ALA A 183 -9.27 -11.27 2.86
CA ALA A 183 -9.93 -12.08 1.84
C ALA A 183 -9.06 -12.13 0.58
N HIS A 184 -9.32 -13.11 -0.29
CA HIS A 184 -8.66 -13.18 -1.60
C HIS A 184 -9.69 -13.28 -2.72
N GLY A 185 -9.28 -12.90 -3.93
CA GLY A 185 -10.10 -12.98 -5.13
C GLY A 185 -9.88 -11.79 -6.07
N PRO A 186 -10.74 -11.63 -7.07
CA PRO A 186 -10.55 -10.63 -8.11
C PRO A 186 -10.81 -9.21 -7.60
N VAL A 187 -10.06 -8.25 -8.15
CA VAL A 187 -10.21 -6.81 -7.93
C VAL A 187 -9.94 -6.03 -9.22
N VAL A 188 -10.42 -4.80 -9.26
CA VAL A 188 -10.07 -3.80 -10.27
C VAL A 188 -9.30 -2.70 -9.56
N ALA A 189 -8.07 -2.44 -9.98
CA ALA A 189 -7.27 -1.31 -9.53
C ALA A 189 -7.42 -0.14 -10.51
N GLY A 190 -7.21 1.08 -10.02
CA GLY A 190 -7.25 2.26 -10.88
C GLY A 190 -6.90 3.55 -10.15
N VAL A 191 -6.66 4.60 -10.94
CA VAL A 191 -6.38 5.95 -10.42
C VAL A 191 -7.56 6.86 -10.72
N ILE A 192 -8.20 7.41 -9.68
CA ILE A 192 -9.35 8.31 -9.81
C ILE A 192 -8.99 9.71 -9.27
N GLY A 193 -9.47 10.75 -9.95
CA GLY A 193 -9.40 12.14 -9.48
C GLY A 193 -8.51 13.02 -10.36
N ALA A 194 -9.04 14.15 -10.82
CA ALA A 194 -8.34 15.04 -11.75
C ALA A 194 -7.30 15.97 -11.07
N THR A 195 -7.59 16.43 -9.85
CA THR A 195 -6.72 17.37 -9.10
C THR A 195 -6.02 16.72 -7.91
N LYS A 196 -6.58 15.62 -7.40
CA LYS A 196 -6.03 14.80 -6.32
C LYS A 196 -6.15 13.33 -6.73
N PRO A 197 -5.27 12.84 -7.61
CA PRO A 197 -5.32 11.46 -8.05
C PRO A 197 -5.10 10.53 -6.85
N GLN A 198 -5.95 9.52 -6.73
CA GLN A 198 -5.83 8.45 -5.74
C GLN A 198 -5.85 7.11 -6.44
N TYR A 199 -4.80 6.32 -6.21
CA TYR A 199 -4.80 4.91 -6.53
C TYR A 199 -5.63 4.15 -5.49
N ASP A 200 -6.49 3.24 -5.95
CA ASP A 200 -7.35 2.43 -5.09
C ASP A 200 -7.76 1.14 -5.79
N ILE A 201 -8.37 0.22 -5.05
CA ILE A 201 -8.88 -1.07 -5.55
C ILE A 201 -10.36 -1.25 -5.22
N TRP A 202 -11.10 -1.85 -6.15
CA TRP A 202 -12.53 -2.10 -6.04
C TRP A 202 -12.86 -3.56 -6.36
N GLY A 203 -13.87 -4.10 -5.69
CA GLY A 203 -14.34 -5.45 -5.96
C GLY A 203 -15.15 -6.04 -4.81
N SER A 204 -15.81 -7.17 -5.08
CA SER A 204 -16.48 -7.97 -4.04
C SER A 204 -15.48 -8.46 -2.98
N THR A 205 -14.25 -8.79 -3.39
CA THR A 205 -13.13 -9.18 -2.51
C THR A 205 -12.79 -8.11 -1.49
N VAL A 206 -12.69 -6.83 -1.91
CA VAL A 206 -12.43 -5.69 -1.04
C VAL A 206 -13.53 -5.54 0.02
N ASN A 207 -14.78 -5.64 -0.43
CA ASN A 207 -15.93 -5.60 0.48
C ASN A 207 -15.89 -6.75 1.49
N LEU A 208 -15.62 -7.98 1.04
CA LEU A 208 -15.51 -9.16 1.89
C LEU A 208 -14.40 -9.01 2.94
N ALA A 209 -13.20 -8.56 2.56
CA ALA A 209 -12.11 -8.30 3.50
C ALA A 209 -12.50 -7.26 4.56
N SER A 210 -13.12 -6.15 4.15
CA SER A 210 -13.64 -5.12 5.07
C SER A 210 -14.69 -5.70 6.05
N ARG A 211 -15.49 -6.67 5.62
CA ARG A 211 -16.45 -7.38 6.50
C ARG A 211 -15.77 -8.32 7.46
N MET A 212 -14.71 -9.00 7.03
CA MET A 212 -13.90 -9.84 7.92
C MET A 212 -13.24 -9.00 9.02
N ASP A 213 -12.82 -7.77 8.72
CA ASP A 213 -12.33 -6.85 9.74
C ASP A 213 -13.47 -6.38 10.65
N SER A 214 -14.50 -5.74 10.10
CA SER A 214 -15.58 -5.16 10.92
C SER A 214 -16.33 -6.17 11.80
N THR A 215 -16.46 -7.42 11.36
CA THR A 215 -17.03 -8.51 12.18
C THR A 215 -15.99 -9.26 13.00
N GLY A 216 -14.70 -8.93 12.84
CA GLY A 216 -13.53 -9.52 13.49
C GLY A 216 -13.51 -9.41 15.01
N VAL A 217 -12.71 -10.29 15.63
CA VAL A 217 -12.37 -10.21 17.05
C VAL A 217 -11.04 -9.47 17.20
N SER A 218 -10.96 -8.55 18.16
CA SER A 218 -9.71 -7.84 18.49
C SER A 218 -8.56 -8.82 18.76
N GLY A 219 -7.38 -8.51 18.23
CA GLY A 219 -6.18 -9.33 18.39
C GLY A 219 -6.17 -10.60 17.53
N ARG A 220 -7.14 -10.79 16.62
CA ARG A 220 -7.21 -11.93 15.71
C ARG A 220 -7.24 -11.48 14.25
N ILE A 221 -6.77 -12.38 13.38
CA ILE A 221 -6.91 -12.29 11.93
C ILE A 221 -8.10 -13.17 11.53
N GLN A 222 -9.10 -12.58 10.90
CA GLN A 222 -10.27 -13.27 10.39
C GLN A 222 -10.17 -13.44 8.87
N VAL A 223 -10.50 -14.63 8.41
CA VAL A 223 -10.50 -14.99 6.99
C VAL A 223 -11.79 -15.74 6.62
N PRO A 224 -12.29 -15.62 5.38
CA PRO A 224 -13.39 -16.44 4.90
C PRO A 224 -12.91 -17.88 4.64
N GLU A 225 -13.86 -18.81 4.46
CA GLU A 225 -13.55 -20.22 4.28
C GLU A 225 -12.65 -20.48 3.05
N ALA A 226 -12.89 -19.78 1.94
CA ALA A 226 -12.06 -19.91 0.74
C ALA A 226 -10.59 -19.61 1.05
N THR A 227 -10.30 -18.50 1.74
CA THR A 227 -8.94 -18.12 2.15
C THR A 227 -8.36 -19.12 3.15
N ARG A 228 -9.16 -19.63 4.09
CA ARG A 228 -8.72 -20.66 5.05
C ARG A 228 -8.16 -21.90 4.35
N ARG A 229 -8.79 -22.36 3.27
CA ARG A 229 -8.34 -23.55 2.52
C ARG A 229 -6.91 -23.38 2.01
N ILE A 230 -6.63 -22.26 1.34
CA ILE A 230 -5.30 -21.91 0.84
C ILE A 230 -4.30 -21.82 1.99
N LEU A 231 -4.62 -21.08 3.06
CA LEU A 231 -3.70 -20.89 4.19
C LEU A 231 -3.39 -22.19 4.95
N THR A 232 -4.30 -23.17 4.91
CA THR A 232 -4.06 -24.49 5.52
C THR A 232 -2.93 -25.22 4.80
N ASP A 233 -2.89 -25.14 3.47
CA ASP A 233 -1.85 -25.77 2.65
C ASP A 233 -0.47 -25.13 2.88
N TRP A 234 -0.46 -23.84 3.23
CA TRP A 234 0.73 -23.09 3.67
C TRP A 234 1.16 -23.34 5.12
N GLY A 235 0.43 -24.20 5.85
CA GLY A 235 0.80 -24.60 7.22
C GLY A 235 0.36 -23.63 8.33
N PHE A 236 -0.51 -22.66 8.04
CA PHE A 236 -1.10 -21.84 9.09
C PHE A 236 -2.06 -22.65 9.96
N ILE A 237 -2.04 -22.40 11.27
CA ILE A 237 -3.00 -23.00 12.21
C ILE A 237 -4.20 -22.07 12.31
N LEU A 238 -5.37 -22.55 11.88
CA LEU A 238 -6.63 -21.79 11.88
C LEU A 238 -7.65 -22.44 12.81
N GLU A 239 -8.42 -21.61 13.50
CA GLU A 239 -9.52 -22.03 14.37
C GLU A 239 -10.86 -21.64 13.73
N LEU A 240 -11.82 -22.58 13.67
CA LEU A 240 -13.15 -22.30 13.15
C LEU A 240 -13.92 -21.41 14.13
N ARG A 241 -14.21 -20.17 13.72
CA ARG A 241 -15.01 -19.22 14.50
C ARG A 241 -16.52 -19.55 14.51
N GLY A 242 -17.00 -20.22 13.47
CA GLY A 242 -18.42 -20.45 13.21
C GLY A 242 -18.99 -19.53 12.13
N GLU A 243 -20.27 -19.69 11.86
CA GLU A 243 -20.97 -18.93 10.81
C GLU A 243 -21.27 -17.50 11.28
N ILE A 244 -20.91 -16.52 10.44
CA ILE A 244 -21.17 -15.10 10.67
C ILE A 244 -21.96 -14.58 9.49
N PHE A 245 -23.07 -13.90 9.76
CA PHE A 245 -23.85 -13.30 8.70
C PHE A 245 -23.12 -12.13 8.06
N VAL A 246 -22.91 -12.22 6.75
CA VAL A 246 -22.22 -11.20 5.95
C VAL A 246 -23.14 -10.76 4.81
N LYS A 247 -23.69 -9.53 4.90
CA LYS A 247 -24.69 -8.97 3.96
C LYS A 247 -24.36 -9.11 2.45
N GLY A 248 -24.97 -9.98 1.68
CA GLY A 248 -24.71 -10.04 0.23
C GLY A 248 -23.47 -10.85 -0.17
N VAL A 249 -23.00 -11.71 0.74
CA VAL A 249 -22.33 -12.95 0.36
C VAL A 249 -23.41 -14.01 0.49
N SER A 250 -23.84 -14.59 -0.64
CA SER A 250 -24.72 -15.76 -0.60
C SER A 250 -23.90 -16.93 -0.06
N GLY A 251 -24.43 -17.65 0.92
CA GLY A 251 -23.82 -18.91 1.35
C GLY A 251 -23.94 -19.91 0.22
N ASP A 252 -22.81 -20.33 -0.32
CA ASP A 252 -22.70 -21.53 -1.16
C ASP A 252 -22.51 -22.76 -0.27
#